data_AF-A0A0A8JJF2-F1
#
_entry.id   AF-A0A0A8JJF2-F1
#
_cell.length_a   1.000
_cell.length_b   1.000
_cell.length_c   1.000
_cell.angle_alpha   90.00
_cell.angle_beta   90.00
_cell.angle_gamma   90.00
#
_symmetry.space_group_name_H-M   'P 1'
#
loop_
_entity.id
_entity.type
_entity.pdbx_description
1 polymer ?
#
loop_
_entity_poly.entity_id
_entity_poly.type
_entity_poly.pdbx_seq_one_letter_code
_entity_poly.pdbx_strand_id
1 'polypeptide(L)'
;MRQAATLEELLEFAEQESADEREGHTFINQADWVEEETVLTDEDTGGALPLQLIRLIVQSAKHAIYYEYPFSEPAELEDMNYQLDPVFTRFPRVVLNREEMDRKKEECQE
;
A
#
# COMPACT_ATOMS: atom_id res chain seq x y z
N MET A 1 -9.87 10.38 -5.39
CA MET A 1 -9.44 9.19 -4.61
C MET A 1 -9.62 9.39 -3.10
N ARG A 2 -10.05 8.34 -2.38
CA ARG A 2 -10.12 8.29 -0.89
C ARG A 2 -8.79 7.77 -0.31
N GLN A 3 -8.42 8.19 0.90
CA GLN A 3 -7.33 7.58 1.66
C GLN A 3 -7.92 6.77 2.82
N ALA A 4 -7.51 5.51 2.95
CA ALA A 4 -7.87 4.63 4.06
C ALA A 4 -6.97 4.93 5.26
N ALA A 5 -7.57 5.07 6.45
CA ALA A 5 -6.81 5.19 7.70
C ALA A 5 -6.33 3.83 8.22
N THR A 6 -7.05 2.76 7.89
CA THR A 6 -6.78 1.39 8.35
C THR A 6 -6.86 0.41 7.18
N LEU A 7 -6.24 -0.77 7.36
CA LEU A 7 -6.38 -1.86 6.40
C LEU A 7 -7.83 -2.32 6.27
N GLU A 8 -8.58 -2.35 7.38
CA GLU A 8 -10.01 -2.70 7.38
C GLU A 8 -10.83 -1.80 6.44
N GLU A 9 -10.61 -0.49 6.46
CA GLU A 9 -11.30 0.43 5.54
C GLU A 9 -10.99 0.13 4.05
N LEU A 10 -9.76 -0.31 3.75
CA LEU A 10 -9.38 -0.73 2.40
C LEU A 10 -10.06 -2.04 1.99
N LEU A 11 -10.17 -2.99 2.92
CA LEU A 11 -10.86 -4.26 2.70
C LEU A 11 -12.36 -4.05 2.47
N GLU A 12 -13.00 -3.22 3.29
CA GLU A 12 -14.41 -2.84 3.15
C GLU A 12 -14.67 -2.16 1.80
N PHE A 13 -13.80 -1.23 1.38
CA PHE A 13 -13.88 -0.60 0.07
C PHE A 13 -13.80 -1.63 -1.06
N ALA A 14 -12.82 -2.55 -1.00
CA ALA A 14 -12.66 -3.58 -2.00
C ALA A 14 -13.88 -4.52 -2.05
N GLU A 15 -14.47 -4.86 -0.91
CA GLU A 15 -15.69 -5.66 -0.86
C GLU A 15 -16.88 -4.94 -1.50
N GLN A 16 -17.12 -3.69 -1.14
CA GLN A 16 -18.22 -2.87 -1.68
C GLN A 16 -18.12 -2.69 -3.19
N GLU A 17 -16.95 -2.33 -3.69
CA GLU A 17 -16.73 -2.07 -5.13
C GLU A 17 -16.72 -3.35 -5.97
N SER A 18 -16.39 -4.50 -5.37
CA SER A 18 -16.39 -5.79 -6.08
C SER A 18 -17.79 -6.27 -6.50
N ALA A 19 -18.84 -5.70 -5.90
CA ALA A 19 -20.22 -5.99 -6.24
C ALA A 19 -20.68 -5.31 -7.54
N ASP A 20 -20.06 -4.18 -7.91
CA ASP A 20 -20.62 -3.28 -8.94
C ASP A 20 -20.03 -3.54 -10.34
N GLU A 21 -18.75 -3.89 -10.49
CA GLU A 21 -18.14 -4.16 -11.81
C GLU A 21 -16.74 -4.83 -11.65
N ARG A 22 -16.43 -5.88 -12.43
CA ARG A 22 -15.14 -6.62 -12.38
C ARG A 22 -13.93 -5.85 -12.95
N GLU A 23 -14.09 -4.57 -13.24
CA GLU A 23 -13.04 -3.77 -13.87
C GLU A 23 -12.30 -2.98 -12.80
N GLY A 24 -11.03 -3.32 -12.60
CA GLY A 24 -10.19 -2.69 -11.60
C GLY A 24 -8.86 -3.41 -11.39
N HIS A 25 -7.93 -2.75 -10.72
CA HIS A 25 -6.60 -3.28 -10.40
C HIS A 25 -6.15 -2.80 -9.02
N THR A 26 -5.32 -3.61 -8.36
CA THR A 26 -4.60 -3.17 -7.17
C THR A 26 -3.18 -2.83 -7.53
N PHE A 27 -2.76 -1.58 -7.36
CA PHE A 27 -1.37 -1.17 -7.56
C PHE A 27 -0.64 -1.25 -6.23
N ILE A 28 0.54 -1.89 -6.23
CA ILE A 28 1.34 -2.10 -5.03
C ILE A 28 2.77 -1.61 -5.27
N ASN A 29 3.28 -0.84 -4.32
CA ASN A 29 4.69 -0.46 -4.24
C ASN A 29 5.23 -0.86 -2.86
N GLN A 30 6.37 -1.55 -2.86
CA GLN A 30 7.14 -1.86 -1.66
C GLN A 30 8.50 -1.20 -1.82
N ALA A 31 8.85 -0.31 -0.89
CA ALA A 31 10.10 0.43 -0.95
C ALA A 31 10.67 0.65 0.45
N ASP A 32 12.00 0.78 0.53
CA ASP A 32 12.67 1.24 1.74
C ASP A 32 12.13 2.61 2.13
N TRP A 33 11.80 2.77 3.41
CA TRP A 33 11.28 4.00 3.97
C TRP A 33 12.31 4.60 4.91
N VAL A 34 12.99 5.62 4.41
CA VAL A 34 13.83 6.46 5.25
C VAL A 34 12.96 7.65 5.63
N GLU A 35 12.52 7.69 6.89
CA GLU A 35 11.95 8.92 7.45
C GLU A 35 12.97 10.02 7.23
N GLU A 36 12.58 11.13 6.60
CA GLU A 36 13.47 12.28 6.41
C GLU A 36 13.63 12.99 7.77
N GLU A 37 14.31 12.34 8.71
CA GLU A 37 14.78 12.95 9.95
C GLU A 37 16.31 12.85 10.03
N THR A 38 16.92 13.99 10.31
CA THR A 38 18.37 14.18 10.30
C THR A 38 18.99 13.42 11.47
N VAL A 39 19.45 12.18 11.26
CA VAL A 39 20.19 11.46 12.32
C VAL A 39 21.66 11.86 12.26
N LEU A 40 21.96 13.03 12.83
CA LEU A 40 23.23 13.27 13.50
C LEU A 40 23.16 12.54 14.84
N THR A 41 23.71 11.33 14.94
CA THR A 41 24.30 10.86 16.20
C THR A 41 25.25 9.68 15.98
N ASP A 42 26.45 9.91 16.49
CA ASP A 42 27.52 8.98 16.83
C ASP A 42 27.02 7.84 17.75
N GLU A 43 27.80 6.77 17.82
CA GLU A 43 27.74 5.67 18.80
C GLU A 43 26.58 4.64 18.71
N ASP A 44 26.97 3.44 18.25
CA ASP A 44 26.61 2.16 18.89
C ASP A 44 25.16 1.64 18.78
N THR A 45 24.52 1.75 17.60
CA THR A 45 23.16 1.20 17.41
C THR A 45 23.19 -0.19 16.77
N GLY A 46 22.95 -1.22 17.58
CA GLY A 46 22.76 -2.59 17.14
C GLY A 46 21.56 -2.74 16.18
N GLY A 47 21.80 -3.38 15.04
CA GLY A 47 20.87 -4.25 14.30
C GLY A 47 19.41 -3.82 14.09
N ALA A 48 19.08 -2.53 14.02
CA ALA A 48 17.74 -2.11 13.65
C ALA A 48 17.51 -2.41 12.16
N LEU A 49 16.47 -3.17 11.84
CA LEU A 49 16.04 -3.37 10.44
C LEU A 49 15.58 -2.01 9.88
N PRO A 50 15.93 -1.68 8.62
CA PRO A 50 15.45 -0.46 8.01
C PRO A 50 13.92 -0.49 7.94
N LEU A 51 13.27 0.59 8.34
CA LEU A 51 11.83 0.74 8.21
C LEU A 51 11.46 0.74 6.72
N GLN A 52 10.41 0.04 6.35
CA GLN A 52 9.92 -0.11 4.99
C GLN A 52 8.49 0.41 4.91
N LEU A 53 8.05 0.77 3.71
CA LEU A 53 6.70 1.24 3.46
C LEU A 53 6.08 0.45 2.32
N ILE A 54 4.89 -0.08 2.57
CA ILE A 54 4.00 -0.52 1.50
C ILE A 54 3.05 0.63 1.14
N ARG A 55 2.80 0.79 -0.16
CA ARG A 55 1.75 1.67 -0.68
C ARG A 55 0.83 0.86 -1.57
N LEU A 56 -0.47 1.07 -1.43
CA LEU A 56 -1.51 0.34 -2.12
C LEU A 56 -2.53 1.32 -2.70
N ILE A 57 -2.91 1.12 -3.95
CA ILE A 57 -4.08 1.76 -4.57
C ILE A 57 -4.99 0.64 -5.05
N VAL A 58 -6.20 0.55 -4.49
CA VAL A 58 -7.25 -0.30 -5.07
C VAL A 58 -8.11 0.59 -5.94
N GLN A 59 -8.10 0.34 -7.25
CA GLN A 59 -8.89 1.07 -8.24
C GLN A 59 -10.00 0.15 -8.76
N SER A 60 -11.24 0.61 -8.64
CA SER A 60 -12.42 0.09 -9.35
C SER A 60 -12.69 0.92 -10.61
N ALA A 61 -13.73 0.59 -11.37
CA ALA A 61 -14.16 1.34 -12.54
C ALA A 61 -14.55 2.80 -12.21
N LYS A 62 -15.03 3.07 -10.99
CA LYS A 62 -15.61 4.36 -10.59
C LYS A 62 -14.83 5.05 -9.48
N HIS A 63 -14.14 4.29 -8.64
CA HIS A 63 -13.52 4.82 -7.42
C HIS A 63 -12.11 4.27 -7.24
N ALA A 64 -11.33 4.96 -6.40
CA ALA A 64 -10.03 4.48 -5.98
C ALA A 64 -9.80 4.82 -4.50
N ILE A 65 -9.16 3.90 -3.78
CA ILE A 65 -8.69 4.10 -2.41
C ILE A 65 -7.18 3.88 -2.32
N TYR A 66 -6.50 4.74 -1.57
CA TYR A 66 -5.07 4.67 -1.26
C TYR A 66 -4.86 4.26 0.19
N TYR A 67 -3.88 3.40 0.44
CA TYR A 67 -3.46 2.98 1.78
C TYR A 67 -1.93 2.87 1.83
N GLU A 68 -1.35 3.20 2.97
CA GLU A 68 0.08 3.05 3.21
C GLU A 68 0.29 2.49 4.61
N TYR A 69 1.29 1.61 4.75
CA TYR A 69 1.59 0.95 6.02
C TYR A 69 3.11 0.80 6.19
N PRO A 70 3.69 1.47 7.21
CA PRO A 70 5.10 1.28 7.55
C PRO A 70 5.26 -0.05 8.31
N PHE A 71 6.29 -0.80 7.96
CA PHE A 71 6.61 -2.09 8.59
C PHE A 71 8.13 -2.29 8.68
N SER A 72 8.60 -3.04 9.66
CA SER A 72 10.03 -3.26 9.89
C SER A 72 10.42 -4.74 9.92
N GLU A 73 9.44 -5.62 10.13
CA GLU A 73 9.65 -7.06 10.22
C GLU A 73 9.06 -7.79 9.00
N PRO A 74 9.74 -8.81 8.45
CA PRO A 74 9.20 -9.62 7.37
C PRO A 74 7.87 -10.31 7.71
N ALA A 75 7.63 -10.61 8.99
CA ALA A 75 6.38 -11.23 9.46
C ALA A 75 5.17 -10.29 9.29
N GLU A 76 5.35 -8.98 9.45
CA GLU A 76 4.29 -7.98 9.23
C GLU A 76 3.88 -7.95 7.74
N LEU A 77 4.86 -8.06 6.84
CA LEU A 77 4.61 -8.12 5.40
C LEU A 77 3.87 -9.40 5.00
N GLU A 78 4.23 -10.54 5.59
CA GLU A 78 3.55 -11.82 5.32
C GLU A 78 2.09 -11.78 5.78
N ASP A 79 1.85 -11.30 7.01
CA ASP A 79 0.49 -11.15 7.56
C ASP A 79 -0.36 -10.20 6.70
N MET A 80 0.20 -9.06 6.30
CA MET A 80 -0.49 -8.11 5.43
C MET A 80 -0.79 -8.70 4.04
N ASN A 81 0.12 -9.48 3.44
CA ASN A 81 -0.17 -10.18 2.19
C ASN A 81 -1.31 -11.19 2.35
N TYR A 82 -1.35 -11.92 3.48
CA TYR A 82 -2.45 -12.83 3.78
C TYR A 82 -3.79 -12.11 3.90
N GLN A 83 -3.81 -10.96 4.59
CA GLN A 83 -5.02 -10.13 4.71
C GLN A 83 -5.46 -9.51 3.38
N LEU A 84 -4.53 -9.20 2.47
CA LEU A 84 -4.80 -8.61 1.16
C LEU A 84 -5.12 -9.63 0.06
N ASP A 85 -4.88 -10.92 0.27
CA ASP A 85 -5.17 -11.99 -0.69
C ASP A 85 -6.62 -11.95 -1.26
N PRO A 86 -7.66 -11.70 -0.44
CA PRO A 86 -9.03 -11.55 -0.95
C PRO A 86 -9.22 -10.33 -1.86
N VAL A 87 -8.44 -9.27 -1.65
CA VAL A 87 -8.43 -8.07 -2.51
C VAL A 87 -7.76 -8.42 -3.83
N PHE A 88 -6.59 -9.05 -3.81
CA PHE A 88 -5.85 -9.42 -5.02
C PHE A 88 -6.58 -10.44 -5.90
N THR A 89 -7.41 -11.28 -5.28
CA THR A 89 -8.29 -12.22 -6.01
C THR A 89 -9.38 -11.48 -6.79
N ARG A 90 -9.87 -10.35 -6.28
CA ARG A 90 -10.93 -9.53 -6.91
C ARG A 90 -10.38 -8.50 -7.87
N PHE A 91 -9.32 -7.82 -7.45
CA PHE A 91 -8.62 -6.77 -8.18
C PHE A 91 -7.18 -7.24 -8.42
N PRO A 92 -6.86 -7.73 -9.64
CA PRO A 92 -5.53 -8.24 -9.94
C PRO A 92 -4.44 -7.22 -9.58
N ARG A 93 -3.39 -7.71 -8.90
CA ARG A 93 -2.30 -6.84 -8.45
C ARG A 93 -1.32 -6.50 -9.57
N VAL A 94 -0.86 -5.26 -9.59
CA VAL A 94 0.17 -4.72 -10.47
C VAL A 94 1.25 -4.09 -9.61
N VAL A 95 2.47 -4.61 -9.70
CA VAL A 95 3.62 -4.08 -8.95
C VAL A 95 4.15 -2.86 -9.69
N LEU A 96 4.23 -1.73 -8.98
CA LEU A 96 4.75 -0.48 -9.47
C LEU A 96 6.03 -0.08 -8.71
N ASN A 97 6.95 0.57 -9.40
CA ASN A 97 8.02 1.29 -8.72
C ASN A 97 7.49 2.58 -8.05
N ARG A 98 8.35 3.29 -7.33
CA ARG A 98 7.96 4.51 -6.60
C ARG A 98 7.41 5.59 -7.53
N GLU A 99 8.12 5.90 -8.62
CA GLU A 99 7.73 6.94 -9.57
C GLU A 99 6.39 6.61 -10.25
N GLU A 100 6.17 5.35 -10.60
CA GLU A 100 4.92 4.87 -11.17
C GLU A 100 3.77 4.96 -10.16
N MET A 101 4.03 4.63 -8.89
CA MET A 101 3.04 4.72 -7.82
C MET A 101 2.62 6.17 -7.54
N ASP A 102 3.59 7.08 -7.51
CA ASP A 102 3.33 8.52 -7.30
C ASP A 102 2.48 9.09 -8.45
N ARG A 103 2.84 8.78 -9.71
CA ARG A 103 2.01 9.16 -10.87
C ARG A 103 0.61 8.57 -10.79
N LYS A 104 0.51 7.28 -10.44
CA LYS A 104 -0.79 6.61 -10.35
C LYS A 104 -1.68 7.22 -9.27
N LYS A 105 -1.08 7.65 -8.16
CA LYS A 105 -1.75 8.38 -7.08
C LYS A 105 -2.33 9.70 -7.59
N GLU A 106 -1.56 10.46 -8.38
CA GLU A 106 -2.01 11.71 -9.00
C GLU A 106 -3.16 11.47 -10.00
N GLU A 107 -3.02 10.49 -10.89
CA GLU A 107 -4.05 10.13 -11.89
C GLU A 107 -5.40 9.74 -11.27
N CYS A 108 -5.40 9.13 -10.07
CA CYS A 108 -6.63 8.75 -9.37
C CYS A 108 -7.25 9.89 -8.52
N GLN A 109 -6.52 10.99 -8.32
CA GLN A 109 -7.02 12.17 -7.60
C GLN A 109 -7.86 13.09 -8.47
N GLU A 110 -7.59 13.13 -9.78
CA GLU A 110 -8.34 13.87 -10.80
C GLU A 110 -9.69 13.23 -11.16
#